data_AF-A0A9D8T9S5-F1
#
_entry.id   AF-A0A9D8T9S5-F1
#
_cell.length_a   1.000
_cell.length_b   1.000
_cell.length_c   1.000
_cell.angle_alpha   90.00
_cell.angle_beta   90.00
_cell.angle_gamma   90.00
#
_symmetry.space_group_name_H-M   'P 1'
#
loop_
_entity.id
_entity.type
_entity.pdbx_description
1 polymer ?
#
loop_
_entity_poly.entity_id
_entity_poly.type
_entity_poly.pdbx_seq_one_letter_code
_entity_poly.pdbx_strand_id
1 'polypeptide(L)' 'MEIISSLQNPKIKNLVKLQTKAKERRQQQLVVVEGARELSIAMSNGYQPQAVYVCPEFFAKSDYPNLLEQ' A
#
# COMPACT_ATOMS: atom_id res chain seq x y z
N MET A 1 3.12 8.70 11.36
CA MET A 1 1.99 8.63 10.41
C MET A 1 1.71 10.03 9.89
N GLU A 2 1.54 10.20 8.58
CA GLU A 2 1.16 11.47 7.93
C GLU A 2 -0.27 11.34 7.40
N ILE A 3 -1.15 12.31 7.71
CA ILE A 3 -2.54 12.28 7.22
C ILE A 3 -2.58 12.87 5.81
N ILE A 4 -3.10 12.09 4.86
CA ILE A 4 -3.32 12.54 3.49
C ILE A 4 -4.80 12.86 3.33
N SER A 5 -5.14 14.14 3.18
CA SER A 5 -6.52 14.61 2.95
C SER A 5 -6.77 15.12 1.51
N SER A 6 -5.72 15.28 0.70
CA SER A 6 -5.81 15.85 -0.65
C SER A 6 -5.54 14.83 -1.75
N LEU A 7 -6.45 14.76 -2.73
CA LEU A 7 -6.28 13.97 -3.95
C LEU A 7 -5.11 14.47 -4.82
N GLN A 8 -4.69 15.72 -4.64
CA GLN A 8 -3.56 16.29 -5.38
C GLN A 8 -2.20 15.86 -4.82
N ASN A 9 -2.18 15.13 -3.69
CA ASN A 9 -0.96 14.67 -3.05
C ASN A 9 -0.12 13.82 -4.04
N PRO A 10 1.20 14.13 -4.19
CA PRO A 10 2.06 13.44 -5.15
C PRO A 10 2.17 11.94 -4.88
N LYS A 11 2.10 11.50 -3.61
CA LYS A 11 2.13 10.08 -3.23
C LYS A 11 0.91 9.33 -3.77
N ILE A 12 -0.28 9.92 -3.65
CA ILE A 12 -1.53 9.36 -4.18
C ILE A 12 -1.52 9.31 -5.70
N LYS A 13 -1.06 10.38 -6.36
CA LYS A 13 -0.89 10.38 -7.83
C LYS A 13 0.08 9.30 -8.29
N ASN A 14 1.17 9.06 -7.56
CA ASN A 14 2.11 7.99 -7.88
C ASN A 14 1.49 6.60 -7.69
N LEU A 15 0.73 6.40 -6.61
CA LEU A 15 -0.01 5.16 -6.36
C LEU A 15 -0.92 4.80 -7.55
N VAL A 16 -1.73 5.77 -8.02
CA VAL A 16 -2.61 5.59 -9.19
C VAL A 16 -1.82 5.26 -10.46
N LYS A 17 -0.67 5.89 -10.67
CA LYS A 17 0.22 5.58 -11.80
C LYS A 17 0.76 4.15 -11.71
N LEU A 18 1.19 3.70 -10.53
CA LEU A 18 1.67 2.33 -10.32
C LEU A 18 0.56 1.29 -10.59
N GLN A 19 -0.70 1.58 -10.24
CA GLN A 19 -1.83 0.69 -10.57
C GLN A 19 -2.09 0.64 -12.09
N THR A 20 -2.13 1.79 -12.75
CA THR A 20 -2.63 1.90 -14.13
C THR A 20 -1.57 1.73 -15.23
N LYS A 21 -0.28 1.96 -14.93
CA LYS A 21 0.80 2.01 -15.95
C LYS A 21 1.89 0.97 -15.69
N ALA A 22 1.99 -0.03 -16.56
CA ALA A 22 3.05 -1.05 -16.50
C ALA A 22 4.47 -0.46 -16.59
N LYS A 23 4.65 0.63 -17.36
CA LYS A 23 5.95 1.32 -17.46
C LYS A 23 6.41 1.86 -16.11
N GLU A 24 5.51 2.47 -15.33
CA GLU A 24 5.81 3.03 -14.01
C GLU A 24 6.21 1.93 -13.03
N ARG A 25 5.48 0.80 -13.01
CA ARG A 25 5.84 -0.37 -12.18
C ARG A 25 7.23 -0.90 -12.49
N ARG A 26 7.58 -1.04 -13.76
CA ARG A 26 8.90 -1.52 -14.19
C ARG A 26 10.01 -0.53 -13.85
N GLN A 27 9.77 0.76 -14.06
CA GLN A 27 10.75 1.81 -13.77
C GLN A 27 11.03 1.96 -12.28
N GLN A 28 9.99 1.92 -11.45
CA GLN A 28 10.11 2.07 -10.00
C GLN A 28 10.42 0.74 -9.30
N GLN A 29 10.31 -0.39 -10.02
CA GLN A 29 10.42 -1.75 -9.46
C GLN A 29 9.42 -1.99 -8.31
N LEU A 30 8.22 -1.41 -8.44
CA LEU A 30 7.16 -1.49 -7.44
C LEU A 30 5.88 -2.07 -8.02
N VAL A 31 5.16 -2.76 -7.15
CA VAL A 31 3.79 -3.23 -7.38
C VAL A 31 2.89 -2.71 -6.27
N VAL A 32 1.61 -2.55 -6.58
CA VAL A 32 0.59 -2.19 -5.59
C VAL A 32 -0.10 -3.45 -5.14
N VAL A 33 -0.23 -3.61 -3.83
CA VAL A 33 -0.98 -4.69 -3.18
C VAL A 33 -2.11 -4.03 -2.40
N GLU A 34 -3.32 -4.53 -2.57
CA GLU A 34 -4.52 -4.04 -1.90
C GLU A 34 -5.10 -5.16 -1.04
N GLY A 35 -5.52 -4.81 0.18
CA GLY A 35 -6.04 -5.76 1.16
C GLY A 35 -5.00 -6.24 2.17
N ALA A 36 -5.45 -6.42 3.41
CA ALA A 36 -4.58 -6.86 4.51
C ALA A 36 -4.14 -8.32 4.35
N ARG A 37 -4.99 -9.17 3.78
CA ARG A 37 -4.65 -10.57 3.47
C ARG A 37 -3.54 -10.66 2.44
N GLU A 38 -3.69 -9.96 1.33
CA GLU A 38 -2.74 -9.97 0.22
C GLU A 38 -1.40 -9.36 0.66
N LEU A 39 -1.43 -8.29 1.46
CA LEU A 39 -0.23 -7.71 2.07
C LEU A 39 0.47 -8.71 3.00
N SER A 40 -0.27 -9.43 3.84
CA SER A 40 0.27 -10.48 4.72
C SER A 40 0.97 -11.58 3.92
N ILE A 41 0.35 -12.06 2.83
CA ILE A 41 0.95 -13.07 1.94
C ILE A 41 2.21 -12.52 1.26
N ALA A 42 2.20 -11.26 0.80
CA ALA A 42 3.38 -10.67 0.18
C ALA A 42 4.55 -10.59 1.18
N MET A 43 4.29 -10.12 2.40
CA MET A 43 5.29 -10.04 3.46
C MET A 43 5.82 -11.42 3.86
N SER A 44 4.96 -12.44 3.96
CA SER A 44 5.39 -13.81 4.28
C SER A 44 6.27 -14.43 3.20
N ASN A 45 6.21 -13.93 1.96
CA ASN A 45 7.06 -14.36 0.84
C ASN A 45 8.29 -13.47 0.63
N GLY A 46 8.62 -12.61 1.60
CA GLY A 46 9.84 -11.80 1.58
C GLY A 46 9.74 -10.47 0.83
N TYR A 47 8.53 -10.05 0.42
CA TYR A 47 8.35 -8.69 -0.10
C TYR A 47 8.35 -7.68 1.04
N GLN A 48 9.10 -6.59 0.89
CA GLN A 48 9.14 -5.50 1.86
C GLN A 48 8.30 -4.32 1.37
N PRO A 49 7.26 -3.89 2.12
CA PRO A 49 6.48 -2.72 1.75
C PRO A 49 7.32 -1.46 1.81
N GLN A 50 7.43 -0.73 0.69
CA GLN A 50 8.11 0.58 0.69
C GLN A 50 7.23 1.69 1.29
N ALA A 51 5.91 1.55 1.17
CA ALA A 51 4.94 2.47 1.76
C ALA A 51 3.62 1.72 2.00
N VAL A 52 2.98 2.02 3.12
CA VAL A 52 1.63 1.53 3.45
C VAL A 52 0.68 2.71 3.53
N TYR A 53 -0.47 2.59 2.86
CA TYR A 53 -1.58 3.52 2.96
C TYR A 53 -2.68 2.84 3.75
N VAL A 54 -3.06 3.45 4.87
CA VAL A 54 -4.05 2.87 5.78
C VAL A 54 -5.16 3.88 6.00
N CYS A 55 -6.40 3.38 5.96
CA CYS A 55 -7.54 4.08 6.53
C CYS A 55 -7.84 3.44 7.90
N PRO A 56 -7.50 4.09 9.02
CA PRO A 56 -7.58 3.48 10.35
C PRO A 56 -8.97 2.92 10.67
N GLU A 57 -10.03 3.62 10.28
CA GLU A 57 -11.43 3.23 10.52
C GLU A 57 -11.82 1.91 9.82
N PHE A 58 -11.25 1.66 8.65
CA PHE A 58 -11.44 0.41 7.92
C PHE A 58 -10.50 -0.67 8.42
N PHE A 59 -9.24 -0.33 8.70
CA PHE A 59 -8.24 -1.29 9.15
C PHE A 59 -8.54 -1.85 10.54
N ALA A 60 -9.12 -1.06 11.44
CA ALA A 60 -9.55 -1.51 12.77
C ALA A 60 -10.59 -2.64 12.73
N LYS A 61 -11.26 -2.84 11.58
CA LYS A 61 -12.24 -3.92 11.35
C LYS A 61 -11.63 -5.12 10.60
N SER A 62 -10.34 -5.09 10.33
CA SER A 62 -9.65 -6.16 9.61
C SER A 62 -9.40 -7.36 10.51
N ASP A 63 -9.46 -8.57 9.93
CA ASP A 63 -9.02 -9.81 10.59
C ASP A 63 -7.49 -9.91 10.77
N TYR A 64 -6.74 -8.87 10.36
CA TYR A 64 -5.28 -8.77 10.42
C TYR A 64 -4.81 -7.58 11.28
N PRO A 65 -5.20 -7.48 12.57
CA PRO A 65 -4.96 -6.30 13.39
C PRO A 65 -3.48 -5.96 13.60
N ASN A 66 -2.62 -6.98 13.67
CA ASN A 66 -1.19 -6.82 14.00
C ASN A 66 -0.30 -6.68 12.75
N LEU A 67 -0.87 -6.58 11.55
CA LEU A 67 -0.11 -6.60 10.30
C LEU A 67 0.84 -5.41 10.17
N LEU A 68 0.53 -4.28 10.81
CA LEU A 68 1.31 -3.04 10.72
C LEU A 68 2.22 -2.80 11.93
N GLU A 69 2.34 -3.78 12.84
CA GLU A 69 3.12 -3.66 14.08
C GLU A 69 4.59 -4.13 13.94
N GLN A 70 5.02 -4.48 12.73
CA GLN A 70 6.37 -5.01 12.44
C GLN A 70 7.42 -3.92 12.22
#